data_AF-A0A8J8FS73-F1
#
_entry.id   AF-A0A8J8FS73-F1
#
_cell.length_a   1.000
_cell.length_b   1.000
_cell.length_c   1.000
_cell.angle_alpha   90.00
_cell.angle_beta   90.00
_cell.angle_gamma   90.00
#
_symmetry.space_group_name_H-M   'P 1'
#
loop_
_entity.id
_entity.type
_entity.pdbx_description
1 polymer ?
#
loop_
_entity_poly.entity_id
_entity_poly.type
_entity_poly.pdbx_seq_one_letter_code
_entity_poly.pdbx_strand_id
1 'polypeptide(L)'
;AVKKGEELLCDYLKLLDKLTKPPRHYTEGTLIKAMETIGTQVTDKVMKKILRETAGLGTQATRANIIQTLFHRKFIQQEKKLLKATQLGFNLIDAVPSTLKDPLLTAQWEQQLDDIANNKGQDLNGFLQQQINLLKAIVMQVKTPKINDKPVNRLTSNRTGASTHYKAGDACPECRHKLEIRRAVRGKKIGQNYIGCSHFPDCRFYFWP
;
A
#
# COMPACT_ATOMS: atom_id res chain seq x y z
N ALA A 1 -35.51 28.67 -11.45
CA ALA A 1 -34.04 28.86 -11.40
C ALA A 1 -33.75 29.85 -10.31
N VAL A 2 -32.83 29.53 -9.39
CA VAL A 2 -32.44 30.44 -8.30
C VAL A 2 -31.38 31.43 -8.79
N LYS A 3 -31.48 32.69 -8.35
CA LYS A 3 -30.53 33.77 -8.70
C LYS A 3 -29.49 33.95 -7.60
N LYS A 4 -28.29 34.38 -7.98
CA LYS A 4 -27.24 34.74 -7.02
C LYS A 4 -27.74 35.91 -6.15
N GLY A 5 -27.80 35.70 -4.83
CA GLY A 5 -28.30 36.68 -3.86
C GLY A 5 -29.77 36.50 -3.46
N GLU A 6 -30.45 35.48 -4.00
CA GLU A 6 -31.81 35.12 -3.56
C GLU A 6 -31.77 34.45 -2.19
N GLU A 7 -32.53 34.99 -1.23
CA GLU A 7 -32.65 34.44 0.12
C GLU A 7 -33.65 33.28 0.14
N LEU A 8 -33.27 32.17 0.78
CA LEU A 8 -34.09 30.96 0.86
C LEU A 8 -34.30 30.58 2.33
N LEU A 9 -35.46 29.99 2.60
CA LEU A 9 -35.79 29.46 3.91
C LEU A 9 -35.17 28.07 4.08
N CYS A 10 -34.50 27.86 5.21
CA CYS A 10 -34.00 26.55 5.60
C CYS A 10 -35.08 25.84 6.44
N ASP A 11 -35.81 24.92 5.81
CA ASP A 11 -36.90 24.20 6.47
C ASP A 11 -36.41 23.30 7.62
N TYR A 12 -35.27 22.64 7.45
CA TYR A 12 -34.67 21.83 8.52
C TYR A 12 -33.16 21.64 8.34
N LEU A 13 -32.48 21.46 9.46
CA LEU A 13 -31.08 21.08 9.55
C LEU A 13 -30.96 19.65 10.06
N LYS A 14 -30.17 18.83 9.37
CA LYS A 14 -29.89 17.44 9.78
C LYS A 14 -28.40 17.24 9.99
N LEU A 15 -28.02 16.99 11.25
CA LEU A 15 -26.67 16.53 11.58
C LEU A 15 -26.51 15.08 11.10
N LEU A 16 -25.50 14.83 10.27
CA LEU A 16 -25.20 13.50 9.74
C LEU A 16 -23.90 12.97 10.33
N ASP A 17 -24.01 12.00 11.24
CA ASP A 17 -22.84 11.26 11.72
C ASP A 17 -22.38 10.26 10.65
N LYS A 18 -21.16 10.45 10.14
CA LYS A 18 -20.56 9.58 9.12
C LYS A 18 -19.21 9.07 9.60
N LEU A 19 -18.92 7.81 9.23
CA LEU A 19 -17.61 7.18 9.46
C LEU A 19 -16.87 7.06 8.13
N THR A 20 -15.54 7.21 8.19
CA THR A 20 -14.67 6.91 7.05
C THR A 20 -14.70 5.41 6.75
N LYS A 21 -14.54 5.07 5.48
CA LYS A 21 -14.46 3.69 5.02
C LYS A 21 -13.06 3.42 4.50
N PRO A 22 -12.51 2.21 4.72
CA PRO A 22 -11.23 1.86 4.13
C PRO A 22 -11.33 1.91 2.59
N PRO A 23 -10.19 2.12 1.89
CA PRO A 23 -10.13 2.03 0.44
C PRO A 23 -10.69 0.69 -0.04
N ARG A 24 -11.44 0.72 -1.15
CA ARG A 24 -11.96 -0.50 -1.76
C ARG A 24 -10.83 -1.23 -2.47
N HIS A 25 -10.86 -2.56 -2.41
CA HIS A 25 -10.02 -3.38 -3.28
C HIS A 25 -10.32 -3.10 -4.75
N TYR A 26 -9.32 -3.33 -5.60
CA TYR A 26 -9.47 -3.18 -7.04
C TYR A 26 -10.32 -4.31 -7.62
N THR A 27 -11.15 -4.03 -8.61
CA THR A 27 -11.52 -4.97 -9.68
C THR A 27 -10.46 -4.92 -10.79
N GLU A 28 -10.49 -5.86 -11.73
CA GLU A 28 -9.60 -5.83 -12.91
C GLU A 28 -9.69 -4.50 -13.67
N GLY A 29 -10.90 -4.03 -13.99
CA GLY A 29 -11.08 -2.74 -14.68
C GLY A 29 -10.55 -1.55 -13.88
N THR A 30 -10.75 -1.53 -12.55
CA THR A 30 -10.19 -0.44 -11.72
C THR A 30 -8.68 -0.55 -11.54
N LEU A 31 -8.10 -1.75 -11.61
CA LEU A 31 -6.66 -1.95 -11.58
C LEU A 31 -6.03 -1.47 -12.90
N ILE A 32 -6.61 -1.81 -14.05
CA ILE A 32 -6.18 -1.29 -15.36
C ILE A 32 -6.20 0.24 -15.36
N LYS A 33 -7.28 0.84 -14.86
CA LYS A 33 -7.38 2.30 -14.73
C LYS A 33 -6.33 2.87 -13.76
N ALA A 34 -6.01 2.15 -12.68
CA ALA A 34 -4.95 2.56 -11.75
C ALA A 34 -3.57 2.49 -12.39
N MET A 35 -3.28 1.47 -13.21
CA MET A 35 -2.05 1.36 -13.98
C MET A 35 -1.91 2.52 -14.98
N GLU A 36 -2.99 2.91 -15.64
CA GLU A 36 -3.02 4.07 -16.54
C GLU A 36 -2.77 5.40 -15.83
N THR A 37 -3.37 5.57 -14.65
CA THR A 37 -3.40 6.85 -13.94
C THR A 37 -2.45 6.90 -12.74
N ILE A 38 -1.44 6.02 -12.69
CA ILE A 38 -0.56 5.89 -11.52
C ILE A 38 0.15 7.21 -11.18
N GLY A 39 0.40 8.07 -12.17
CA GLY A 39 0.99 9.40 -11.97
C GLY A 39 0.13 10.33 -11.10
N THR A 40 -1.16 10.05 -10.91
CA THR A 40 -2.02 10.80 -9.98
C THR A 40 -1.67 10.53 -8.51
N GLN A 41 -1.06 9.38 -8.21
CA GLN A 41 -0.66 8.99 -6.86
C GLN A 41 0.74 9.51 -6.50
N VAL A 42 1.46 10.08 -7.46
CA VAL A 42 2.81 10.62 -7.26
C VAL A 42 2.74 12.11 -6.97
N THR A 43 3.39 12.52 -5.88
CA THR A 43 3.43 13.92 -5.42
C THR A 43 4.42 14.77 -6.19
N ASP A 44 5.52 14.17 -6.64
CA ASP A 44 6.55 14.85 -7.41
C ASP A 44 6.05 15.24 -8.81
N LYS A 45 6.20 16.52 -9.16
CA LYS A 45 5.70 17.09 -10.40
C LYS A 45 6.40 16.55 -11.64
N VAL A 46 7.71 16.27 -11.56
CA VAL A 46 8.50 15.71 -12.66
C VAL A 46 8.09 14.27 -12.89
N MET A 47 7.99 13.48 -11.83
CA MET A 47 7.59 12.08 -11.92
C MET A 47 6.17 11.91 -12.44
N LYS A 48 5.26 12.78 -11.99
CA LYS A 48 3.88 12.82 -12.48
C LYS A 48 3.81 13.16 -13.97
N LYS A 49 4.69 14.04 -14.46
CA LYS A 49 4.77 14.39 -15.89
C LYS A 49 5.22 13.19 -16.71
N ILE A 50 6.32 12.54 -16.33
CA ILE A 50 6.86 11.36 -17.02
C ILE A 50 5.79 10.25 -17.10
N LEU A 51 5.20 9.88 -15.96
CA LEU A 51 4.17 8.84 -15.92
C LEU A 51 2.92 9.17 -16.74
N ARG A 52 2.61 10.46 -16.94
CA ARG A 52 1.49 10.88 -17.79
C ARG A 52 1.86 10.80 -19.27
N GLU A 53 3.09 11.14 -19.62
CA GLU A 53 3.63 11.10 -20.99
C GLU A 53 3.82 9.65 -21.46
N THR A 54 4.27 8.74 -20.59
CA THR A 54 4.43 7.30 -20.88
C THR A 54 3.14 6.48 -20.77
N ALA A 55 1.97 7.14 -20.71
CA ALA A 55 0.66 6.51 -20.55
C ALA A 55 0.49 5.63 -19.27
N GLY A 56 1.29 5.84 -18.23
CA GLY A 56 1.23 5.10 -16.96
C GLY A 56 2.18 3.89 -16.92
N LEU A 57 1.73 2.81 -16.27
CA LEU A 57 2.44 1.53 -16.21
C LEU A 57 1.93 0.58 -17.29
N GLY A 58 2.83 0.26 -18.23
CA GLY A 58 2.53 -0.60 -19.36
C GLY A 58 1.57 0.03 -20.37
N THR A 59 1.62 -0.45 -21.59
CA THR A 59 0.76 -0.04 -22.70
C THR A 59 -0.61 -0.72 -22.65
N GLN A 60 -1.59 -0.19 -23.39
CA GLN A 60 -2.94 -0.79 -23.47
C GLN A 60 -2.92 -2.28 -23.81
N ALA A 61 -1.98 -2.71 -24.67
CA ALA A 61 -1.84 -4.11 -25.10
C ALA A 61 -1.26 -5.04 -24.02
N THR A 62 -0.53 -4.52 -23.02
CA THR A 62 0.22 -5.35 -22.06
C THR A 62 -0.48 -5.51 -20.71
N ARG A 63 -1.36 -4.58 -20.32
CA ARG A 63 -1.98 -4.56 -18.98
C ARG A 63 -2.79 -5.81 -18.66
N ALA A 64 -3.62 -6.27 -19.60
CA ALA A 64 -4.42 -7.48 -19.40
C ALA A 64 -3.52 -8.72 -19.18
N ASN A 65 -2.48 -8.86 -20.00
CA ASN A 65 -1.53 -9.98 -19.91
C ASN A 65 -0.73 -9.94 -18.59
N ILE A 66 -0.38 -8.76 -18.10
CA ILE A 66 0.27 -8.59 -16.78
C ILE A 66 -0.66 -9.12 -15.67
N ILE A 67 -1.92 -8.70 -15.66
CA ILE A 67 -2.90 -9.14 -14.65
C ILE A 67 -3.11 -10.65 -14.71
N GLN A 68 -3.25 -11.22 -15.91
CA GLN A 68 -3.34 -12.67 -16.10
C GLN A 68 -2.10 -13.41 -15.58
N THR A 69 -0.91 -12.85 -15.78
CA THR A 69 0.34 -13.42 -15.26
C THR A 69 0.35 -13.43 -13.74
N LEU A 70 -0.14 -12.35 -13.09
CA LEU A 70 -0.25 -12.29 -11.63
C LEU A 70 -1.21 -13.36 -11.07
N PHE A 71 -2.32 -13.63 -11.77
CA PHE A 71 -3.22 -14.73 -11.44
C PHE A 71 -2.56 -16.11 -11.62
N HIS A 72 -1.94 -16.33 -12.78
CA HIS A 72 -1.30 -17.61 -13.11
C HIS A 72 -0.20 -17.97 -12.10
N ARG A 73 0.59 -16.97 -11.67
CA ARG A 73 1.63 -17.12 -10.64
C ARG A 73 1.08 -17.10 -9.20
N LYS A 74 -0.24 -17.01 -9.01
CA LYS A 74 -0.92 -17.03 -7.71
C LYS A 74 -0.50 -15.89 -6.77
N PHE A 75 -0.07 -14.75 -7.30
CA PHE A 75 0.22 -13.55 -6.49
C PHE A 75 -1.04 -12.79 -6.10
N ILE A 76 -2.07 -12.88 -6.93
CA ILE A 76 -3.40 -12.32 -6.66
C ILE A 76 -4.46 -13.40 -6.83
N GLN A 77 -5.59 -13.20 -6.16
CA GLN A 77 -6.79 -14.02 -6.28
C GLN A 77 -8.03 -13.15 -6.43
N GLN A 78 -9.07 -13.71 -7.02
CA GLN A 78 -10.36 -13.04 -7.19
C GLN A 78 -11.33 -13.56 -6.14
N GLU A 79 -11.83 -12.64 -5.31
CA GLU A 79 -12.93 -12.90 -4.39
C GLU A 79 -14.15 -12.14 -4.88
N LYS A 80 -15.14 -12.89 -5.42
CA LYS A 80 -16.29 -12.34 -6.14
C LYS A 80 -15.84 -11.51 -7.36
N LYS A 81 -15.78 -10.18 -7.21
CA LYS A 81 -15.33 -9.23 -8.25
C LYS A 81 -14.08 -8.44 -7.84
N LEU A 82 -13.57 -8.67 -6.64
CA LEU A 82 -12.47 -7.91 -6.06
C LEU A 82 -11.18 -8.73 -6.12
N LEU A 83 -10.10 -8.08 -6.51
CA LEU A 83 -8.75 -8.59 -6.52
C LEU A 83 -8.13 -8.42 -5.13
N LYS A 84 -7.56 -9.50 -4.62
CA LYS A 84 -6.80 -9.49 -3.36
C LYS A 84 -5.43 -10.12 -3.58
N ALA A 85 -4.42 -9.54 -2.96
CA ALA A 85 -3.09 -10.15 -2.91
C ALA A 85 -3.15 -11.40 -2.04
N THR A 86 -2.49 -12.48 -2.48
CA THR A 86 -2.31 -13.70 -1.70
C THR A 86 -1.15 -13.52 -0.71
N GLN A 87 -1.00 -14.46 0.24
CA GLN A 87 0.17 -14.46 1.11
C GLN A 87 1.48 -14.56 0.31
N LEU A 88 1.49 -15.31 -0.79
CA LEU A 88 2.64 -15.40 -1.69
C LEU A 88 2.94 -14.04 -2.33
N GLY A 89 1.91 -13.30 -2.77
CA GLY A 89 2.07 -11.95 -3.29
C GLY A 89 2.65 -10.98 -2.26
N PHE A 90 2.18 -11.03 -1.01
CA PHE A 90 2.76 -10.24 0.08
C PHE A 90 4.23 -10.59 0.32
N ASN A 91 4.56 -11.88 0.44
CA ASN A 91 5.93 -12.32 0.68
C ASN A 91 6.88 -11.91 -0.44
N LEU A 92 6.42 -11.98 -1.71
CA LEU A 92 7.21 -11.51 -2.85
C LEU A 92 7.49 -10.01 -2.74
N ILE A 93 6.46 -9.21 -2.51
CA ILE A 93 6.60 -7.76 -2.35
C ILE A 93 7.51 -7.44 -1.17
N ASP A 94 7.44 -8.18 -0.06
CA ASP A 94 8.32 -7.93 1.08
C ASP A 94 9.78 -8.33 0.79
N ALA A 95 10.01 -9.38 -0.01
CA ALA A 95 11.36 -9.88 -0.32
C ALA A 95 12.12 -9.07 -1.38
N VAL A 96 11.44 -8.42 -2.33
CA VAL A 96 12.11 -7.66 -3.39
C VAL A 96 12.56 -6.27 -2.87
N PRO A 97 13.71 -5.72 -3.33
CA PRO A 97 14.15 -4.37 -2.96
C PRO A 97 13.11 -3.29 -3.32
N SER A 98 13.07 -2.20 -2.53
CA SER A 98 12.16 -1.06 -2.76
C SER A 98 12.27 -0.50 -4.18
N THR A 99 13.49 -0.43 -4.71
CA THR A 99 13.79 0.05 -6.06
C THR A 99 13.02 -0.69 -7.15
N LEU A 100 12.83 -2.01 -7.01
CA LEU A 100 12.11 -2.83 -8.01
C LEU A 100 10.58 -2.71 -7.92
N LYS A 101 10.07 -2.16 -6.82
CA LYS A 101 8.63 -1.95 -6.59
C LYS A 101 8.20 -0.52 -6.91
N ASP A 102 9.15 0.36 -7.24
CA ASP A 102 8.90 1.75 -7.52
C ASP A 102 8.34 1.92 -8.95
N PRO A 103 7.10 2.39 -9.13
CA PRO A 103 6.53 2.62 -10.46
C PRO A 103 7.32 3.65 -11.28
N LEU A 104 8.09 4.52 -10.62
CA LEU A 104 8.93 5.48 -11.31
C LEU A 104 10.05 4.81 -12.12
N LEU A 105 10.69 3.78 -11.56
CA LEU A 105 11.78 3.10 -12.26
C LEU A 105 11.28 2.52 -13.58
N THR A 106 10.07 1.95 -13.57
CA THR A 106 9.41 1.46 -14.80
C THR A 106 9.17 2.60 -15.78
N ALA A 107 8.66 3.76 -15.32
CA ALA A 107 8.41 4.90 -16.19
C ALA A 107 9.69 5.44 -16.85
N GLN A 108 10.80 5.47 -16.11
CA GLN A 108 12.10 5.89 -16.63
C GLN A 108 12.61 4.94 -17.71
N TRP A 109 12.40 3.63 -17.55
CA TRP A 109 12.77 2.65 -18.58
C TRP A 109 11.93 2.80 -19.83
N GLU A 110 10.61 2.95 -19.71
CA GLU A 110 9.74 3.17 -20.88
C GLU A 110 10.18 4.42 -21.65
N GLN A 111 10.46 5.53 -20.94
CA GLN A 111 10.98 6.75 -21.57
C GLN A 111 12.33 6.53 -22.25
N GLN A 112 13.26 5.82 -21.61
CA GLN A 112 14.58 5.53 -22.20
C GLN A 112 14.46 4.64 -23.45
N LEU A 113 13.54 3.67 -23.44
CA LEU A 113 13.28 2.81 -24.59
C LEU A 113 12.64 3.60 -25.73
N ASP A 114 11.72 4.50 -25.44
CA ASP A 114 11.13 5.42 -26.41
C ASP A 114 12.19 6.38 -26.99
N ASP A 115 13.08 6.92 -26.17
CA ASP A 115 14.17 7.78 -26.61
C ASP A 115 15.10 7.03 -27.57
N ILE A 116 15.49 5.79 -27.22
CA ILE A 116 16.30 4.91 -28.09
C ILE A 116 15.58 4.66 -29.43
N ALA A 117 14.29 4.32 -29.40
CA ALA A 117 13.51 4.06 -30.61
C ALA A 117 13.43 5.28 -31.54
N ASN A 118 13.48 6.49 -30.97
CA ASN A 118 13.46 7.76 -31.69
C ASN A 118 14.86 8.32 -31.98
N ASN A 119 15.94 7.55 -31.76
CA ASN A 119 17.33 7.97 -31.90
C ASN A 119 17.68 9.24 -31.08
N LYS A 120 17.14 9.33 -29.86
CA LYS A 120 17.40 10.41 -28.89
C LYS A 120 18.09 9.84 -27.65
N GLY A 121 18.92 10.65 -27.01
CA GLY A 121 19.56 10.25 -25.75
C GLY A 121 20.67 9.22 -25.93
N GLN A 122 20.69 8.19 -25.08
CA GLN A 122 21.70 7.12 -25.11
C GLN A 122 21.37 6.06 -26.16
N ASP A 123 22.40 5.34 -26.61
CA ASP A 123 22.22 4.20 -27.50
C ASP A 123 21.80 2.93 -26.73
N LEU A 124 21.38 1.90 -27.48
CA LEU A 124 20.95 0.62 -26.89
C LEU A 124 22.06 -0.02 -26.05
N ASN A 125 23.33 0.09 -26.47
CA ASN A 125 24.44 -0.48 -25.73
C ASN A 125 24.63 0.20 -24.37
N GLY A 126 24.58 1.54 -24.33
CA GLY A 126 24.65 2.30 -23.08
C GLY A 126 23.54 1.91 -22.10
N PHE A 127 22.29 1.81 -22.59
CA PHE A 127 21.17 1.35 -21.78
C PHE A 127 21.39 -0.07 -21.23
N LEU A 128 21.80 -1.03 -22.07
CA LEU A 128 22.03 -2.40 -21.63
C LEU A 128 23.14 -2.48 -20.57
N GLN A 129 24.21 -1.69 -20.70
CA GLN A 129 25.26 -1.64 -19.67
C GLN A 129 24.75 -1.09 -18.34
N GLN A 130 23.89 -0.06 -18.35
CA GLN A 130 23.22 0.44 -17.15
C GLN A 130 22.36 -0.65 -16.49
N GLN A 131 21.57 -1.39 -17.28
CA GLN A 131 20.73 -2.48 -16.77
C GLN A 131 21.57 -3.62 -16.17
N ILE A 132 22.68 -3.99 -16.80
CA ILE A 132 23.61 -5.00 -16.27
C ILE A 132 24.18 -4.56 -14.93
N ASN A 133 24.59 -3.29 -14.80
CA ASN A 133 25.15 -2.76 -13.56
C ASN A 133 24.10 -2.72 -12.44
N LEU A 134 22.88 -2.28 -12.75
CA LEU A 134 21.77 -2.30 -11.81
C LEU A 134 21.44 -3.74 -11.35
N LEU A 135 21.38 -4.69 -12.29
CA LEU A 135 21.11 -6.09 -11.97
C LEU A 135 22.20 -6.68 -11.08
N LYS A 136 23.48 -6.41 -11.35
CA LYS A 136 24.60 -6.81 -10.48
C LYS A 136 24.40 -6.25 -9.06
N ALA A 137 24.09 -4.96 -8.93
CA ALA A 137 23.86 -4.33 -7.63
C ALA A 137 22.69 -4.96 -6.86
N ILE A 138 21.57 -5.22 -7.54
CA ILE A 138 20.39 -5.87 -6.95
C ILE A 138 20.73 -7.30 -6.51
N VAL A 139 21.40 -8.08 -7.36
CA VAL A 139 21.79 -9.45 -7.02
C VAL A 139 22.72 -9.47 -5.81
N MET A 140 23.68 -8.54 -5.73
CA MET A 140 24.55 -8.39 -4.56
C MET A 140 23.74 -8.04 -3.31
N GLN A 141 22.77 -7.12 -3.41
CA GLN A 141 21.90 -6.74 -2.30
C GLN A 141 21.05 -7.91 -1.79
N VAL A 142 20.53 -8.75 -2.70
CA VAL A 142 19.72 -9.92 -2.32
C VAL A 142 20.59 -11.04 -1.74
N LYS A 143 21.82 -11.25 -2.26
CA LYS A 143 22.76 -12.25 -1.77
C LYS A 143 23.38 -11.90 -0.41
N THR A 144 23.46 -10.61 -0.07
CA THR A 144 23.96 -10.14 1.21
C THR A 144 22.78 -9.75 2.10
N PRO A 145 22.17 -10.69 2.84
CA PRO A 145 21.07 -10.35 3.72
C PRO A 145 21.58 -9.34 4.75
N LYS A 146 21.14 -8.08 4.63
CA LYS A 146 21.27 -7.16 5.75
C LYS A 146 20.42 -7.74 6.87
N ILE A 147 21.06 -8.14 7.97
CA ILE A 147 20.43 -8.56 9.24
C ILE A 147 19.60 -7.41 9.87
N ASN A 148 19.50 -6.24 9.23
CA ASN A 148 19.00 -5.01 9.81
C ASN A 148 17.77 -4.43 9.11
N ASP A 149 16.87 -5.26 8.62
CA ASP A 149 15.47 -4.86 8.62
C ASP A 149 14.88 -5.36 9.94
N LYS A 150 14.85 -4.47 10.94
CA LYS A 150 13.88 -4.59 12.04
C LYS A 150 12.58 -5.04 11.39
N PRO A 151 11.86 -6.03 11.92
CA PRO A 151 10.53 -6.33 11.42
C PRO A 151 9.81 -4.98 11.45
N VAL A 152 9.48 -4.46 10.27
CA VAL A 152 8.53 -3.38 10.18
C VAL A 152 7.30 -4.02 10.78
N ASN A 153 7.06 -3.70 12.05
CA ASN A 153 5.81 -3.91 12.75
C ASN A 153 4.77 -3.20 11.88
N ARG A 154 4.33 -3.90 10.85
CA ARG A 154 3.12 -3.58 10.12
C ARG A 154 2.10 -3.69 11.22
N LEU A 155 1.59 -2.54 11.63
CA LEU A 155 0.38 -2.38 12.43
C LEU A 155 -0.72 -3.17 11.70
N THR A 156 -0.75 -4.49 11.90
CA THR A 156 -1.84 -5.36 11.52
C THR A 156 -2.89 -5.15 12.60
N SER A 157 -3.66 -4.09 12.42
CA SER A 157 -4.97 -3.95 13.01
C SER A 157 -5.85 -5.09 12.48
N ASN A 158 -5.83 -6.24 13.14
CA ASN A 158 -6.93 -7.18 13.39
C ASN A 158 -6.32 -8.49 13.93
N ARG A 159 -6.51 -8.79 15.23
CA ARG A 159 -7.66 -9.57 15.70
C ARG A 159 -7.91 -10.80 14.82
N THR A 160 -7.20 -11.90 15.08
CA THR A 160 -7.69 -13.07 15.84
C THR A 160 -6.68 -14.21 15.69
N GLY A 161 -6.27 -14.83 16.80
CA GLY A 161 -5.79 -16.22 16.79
C GLY A 161 -4.29 -16.46 16.74
N ALA A 162 -3.52 -15.89 17.66
CA ALA A 162 -2.27 -16.49 18.11
C ALA A 162 -2.31 -16.54 19.63
N SER A 163 -2.37 -17.76 20.19
CA SER A 163 -2.65 -18.06 21.60
C SER A 163 -1.50 -17.65 22.53
N THR A 164 -1.37 -16.36 22.79
CA THR A 164 -0.54 -15.83 23.88
C THR A 164 -1.49 -15.11 24.85
N HIS A 165 -1.73 -15.73 26.01
CA HIS A 165 -2.51 -15.11 27.08
C HIS A 165 -1.68 -13.98 27.71
N TYR A 166 -2.03 -12.72 27.42
CA TYR A 166 -1.42 -11.56 28.05
C TYR A 166 -2.05 -11.29 29.41
N LYS A 167 -1.25 -10.97 30.42
CA LYS A 167 -1.67 -10.63 31.79
C LYS A 167 -1.26 -9.21 32.13
N ALA A 168 -1.95 -8.63 33.12
CA ALA A 168 -1.52 -7.36 33.70
C ALA A 168 -0.14 -7.54 34.35
N GLY A 169 0.81 -6.68 33.99
CA GLY A 169 2.20 -6.77 34.38
C GLY A 169 3.15 -7.22 33.28
N ASP A 170 2.66 -7.88 32.23
CA ASP A 170 3.50 -8.30 31.10
C ASP A 170 4.01 -7.09 30.31
N ALA A 171 5.11 -7.29 29.56
CA ALA A 171 5.63 -6.30 28.63
C ALA A 171 4.77 -6.25 27.36
N CYS A 172 4.35 -5.04 26.96
CA CYS A 172 3.58 -4.81 25.75
C CYS A 172 4.34 -5.28 24.50
N PRO A 173 3.72 -6.07 23.59
CA PRO A 173 4.40 -6.55 22.39
C PRO A 173 4.70 -5.44 21.38
N GLU A 174 4.00 -4.30 21.45
CA GLU A 174 4.21 -3.17 20.54
C GLU A 174 5.30 -2.21 21.02
N CYS A 175 5.37 -1.90 22.32
CA CYS A 175 6.26 -0.84 22.85
C CYS A 175 7.03 -1.22 24.13
N ARG A 176 6.91 -2.46 24.61
CA ARG A 176 7.53 -3.04 25.83
C ARG A 176 7.16 -2.39 27.18
N HIS A 177 6.31 -1.37 27.20
CA HIS A 177 5.76 -0.83 28.44
C HIS A 177 4.81 -1.82 29.12
N LYS A 178 4.56 -1.63 30.42
CA LYS A 178 3.75 -2.54 31.23
C LYS A 178 2.28 -2.58 30.76
N LEU A 179 1.68 -3.76 30.80
CA LEU A 179 0.25 -3.95 30.56
C LEU A 179 -0.56 -3.79 31.86
N GLU A 180 -1.73 -3.16 31.79
CA GLU A 180 -2.59 -2.82 32.93
C GLU A 180 -4.06 -3.11 32.63
N ILE A 181 -4.85 -3.38 33.68
CA ILE A 181 -6.30 -3.57 33.54
C ILE A 181 -6.97 -2.21 33.41
N ARG A 182 -7.75 -2.02 32.36
CA ARG A 182 -8.53 -0.82 32.07
C ARG A 182 -9.99 -1.18 31.85
N ARG A 183 -10.90 -0.23 32.10
CA ARG A 183 -12.35 -0.41 31.94
C ARG A 183 -12.83 0.32 30.68
N ALA A 184 -13.58 -0.37 29.82
CA ALA A 184 -14.07 0.26 28.59
C ALA A 184 -15.14 1.32 28.90
N VAL A 185 -14.90 2.54 28.45
CA VAL A 185 -15.79 3.70 28.67
C VAL A 185 -16.67 4.02 27.45
N ARG A 186 -16.43 3.36 26.30
CA ARG A 186 -17.16 3.58 25.04
C ARG A 186 -17.31 2.27 24.26
N GLY A 187 -18.37 2.15 23.47
CA GLY A 187 -18.61 1.02 22.56
C GLY A 187 -19.42 -0.13 23.17
N LYS A 188 -19.53 -1.25 22.43
CA LYS A 188 -20.40 -2.40 22.77
C LYS A 188 -20.03 -3.16 24.06
N LYS A 189 -18.81 -2.96 24.58
CA LYS A 189 -18.30 -3.62 25.80
C LYS A 189 -18.14 -2.65 26.98
N ILE A 190 -18.95 -1.59 27.03
CA ILE A 190 -18.86 -0.58 28.08
C ILE A 190 -18.96 -1.23 29.47
N GLY A 191 -18.09 -0.82 30.39
CA GLY A 191 -18.02 -1.36 31.74
C GLY A 191 -17.22 -2.65 31.90
N GLN A 192 -16.80 -3.33 30.83
CA GLN A 192 -15.95 -4.52 30.92
C GLN A 192 -14.46 -4.17 31.04
N ASN A 193 -13.72 -5.04 31.74
CA ASN A 193 -12.28 -4.92 31.89
C ASN A 193 -11.55 -5.51 30.68
N TYR A 194 -10.49 -4.84 30.27
CA TYR A 194 -9.55 -5.28 29.24
C TYR A 194 -8.12 -4.98 29.69
N ILE A 195 -7.15 -5.66 29.12
CA ILE A 195 -5.72 -5.40 29.36
C ILE A 195 -5.24 -4.41 28.30
N GLY A 196 -4.67 -3.28 28.70
CA GLY A 196 -4.17 -2.24 27.80
C GLY A 196 -2.76 -1.79 28.16
N CYS A 197 -2.05 -1.18 27.22
CA CYS A 197 -0.73 -0.63 27.49
C CYS A 197 -0.80 0.60 28.42
N SER A 198 0.12 0.70 29.39
CA SER A 198 0.25 1.87 30.26
C SER A 198 0.66 3.14 29.50
N HIS A 199 1.34 2.98 28.36
CA HIS A 199 1.84 4.07 27.51
C HIS A 199 0.78 4.60 26.51
N PHE A 200 -0.50 4.51 26.85
CA PHE A 200 -1.57 5.16 26.10
C PHE A 200 -1.54 6.67 26.35
N PRO A 201 -1.73 7.55 25.34
CA PRO A 201 -2.30 7.31 24.02
C PRO A 201 -1.31 6.90 22.91
N ASP A 202 -0.01 6.94 23.18
CA ASP A 202 1.05 6.74 22.18
C ASP A 202 1.13 5.26 21.73
N CYS A 203 0.87 4.32 22.63
CA CYS A 203 0.64 2.90 22.30
C CYS A 203 -0.82 2.50 22.61
N ARG A 204 -1.51 1.97 21.59
CA ARG A 204 -2.94 1.60 21.66
C ARG A 204 -3.19 0.09 21.71
N PHE A 205 -2.17 -0.71 22.03
CA PHE A 205 -2.34 -2.14 22.25
C PHE A 205 -3.39 -2.42 23.32
N TYR A 206 -4.32 -3.33 23.03
CA TYR A 206 -5.28 -3.86 23.98
C TYR A 206 -5.59 -5.33 23.70
N PHE A 207 -5.89 -6.06 24.76
CA PHE A 207 -6.30 -7.45 24.76
C PHE A 207 -7.54 -7.63 25.63
N TRP A 208 -8.52 -8.36 25.12
CA TRP A 208 -9.68 -8.76 25.90
C TRP A 208 -9.41 -10.15 26.46
N PRO A 209 -9.30 -10.29 27.79
CA PRO A 209 -9.31 -11.62 28.40
C PRO A 209 -10.63 -12.33 28.13
#